data_AF-A0A929TXN4-F1
#
_entry.id   AF-A0A929TXN4-F1
#
_cell.length_a   1.000
_cell.length_b   1.000
_cell.length_c   1.000
_cell.angle_alpha   90.00
_cell.angle_beta   90.00
_cell.angle_gamma   90.00
#
_symmetry.space_group_name_H-M   'P 1'
#
loop_
_entity.id
_entity.type
_entity.pdbx_description
1 polymer ?
#
loop_
_entity_poly.entity_id
_entity_poly.type
_entity_poly.pdbx_seq_one_letter_code
_entity_poly.pdbx_strand_id
1 'polypeptide(L)'
;MRYEFHIGEVPPHFLAPVEQFLPVNVLLTVLLFFAFRLYHSLWAYAGENELQNLVVACVLSGVVNGVGLQFFKIHTIAVPQSYYFLYTFLLITFIFISRFSYRYFRSMKHRQENKDNAIAVMIIGAGEAGNTIIKELTNSNYSTMSIRCIIDDDPNKWGRYIQGIRVVGGRDKIAESVDLYGIDEIIIAIPSASREQISSLLEICKETNCKLKQLPGVYQLVNGEVNVSKLREVEIEDLLGREPIQVDINSILGYVSGKVVLVTGGGGSIGSELCRQIASHNPKQLIVLDIYENNAYDIQQELKVSHPELDLEVLIGSVRNTRRINWIFEKYRPEIVYHAAAHKHVPLMEESPNEAIKNNVFGTWKTGLAAATSGARRFVLISTDKAVNPTNVMGASKRICEMIIQTLNRHYDTEFVAVRFGNVLGSNGSVIPLFKKQIAEGGPVTVTDPRIIRYFMTIQEAVSLVLQAGAYAKGGEIFVLDMGKPVKILDLAENLIKLSGYKVGEDIQIEFTGLRPGEKLYEEMLMDEEGLQETANRLIHIGKPIEFDEMVFFRELEELNEASKAESSGIRDLVQKIVKTYHPAKQGRTDLSGAVPDEEGVRPAGQLDRERLAGSFINRD
;
A
#
# COMPACT_ATOMS: atom_id res chain seq x y z
N MET A 1 -23.89 56.64 37.11
CA MET A 1 -24.91 56.01 37.98
C MET A 1 -25.38 57.02 39.00
N ARG A 2 -26.68 57.05 39.31
CA ARG A 2 -27.36 58.16 40.03
C ARG A 2 -26.83 58.49 41.45
N TYR A 3 -26.07 57.59 42.07
CA TYR A 3 -25.56 57.72 43.45
C TYR A 3 -24.06 57.45 43.57
N GLU A 4 -23.30 57.50 42.46
CA GLU A 4 -21.82 57.36 42.46
C GLU A 4 -21.24 56.16 43.25
N PHE A 5 -22.04 55.08 43.42
CA PHE A 5 -21.74 53.90 44.27
C PHE A 5 -21.69 54.14 45.79
N HIS A 6 -22.12 55.31 46.27
CA HIS A 6 -22.32 55.56 47.69
C HIS A 6 -23.63 54.93 48.19
N ILE A 7 -23.53 53.70 48.73
CA ILE A 7 -24.67 52.90 49.20
C ILE A 7 -25.49 53.64 50.27
N GLY A 8 -24.84 54.44 51.12
CA GLY A 8 -25.50 55.21 52.18
C GLY A 8 -26.40 56.36 51.70
N GLU A 9 -26.28 56.77 50.44
CA GLU A 9 -27.12 57.82 49.83
C GLU A 9 -28.38 57.25 49.17
N VAL A 10 -28.49 55.92 49.07
CA VAL A 10 -29.66 55.26 48.49
C VAL A 10 -30.82 55.32 49.48
N PRO A 11 -31.96 55.93 49.11
CA PRO A 11 -33.11 56.01 49.99
C PRO A 11 -33.58 54.62 50.48
N PRO A 12 -33.87 54.45 51.79
CA PRO A 12 -34.24 53.15 52.36
C PRO A 12 -35.45 52.49 51.69
N HIS A 13 -36.37 53.28 51.14
CA HIS A 13 -37.55 52.78 50.44
C HIS A 13 -37.25 52.04 49.13
N PHE A 14 -36.06 52.23 48.53
CA PHE A 14 -35.59 51.44 47.39
C PHE A 14 -34.86 50.17 47.80
N LEU A 15 -34.26 50.12 48.99
CA LEU A 15 -33.51 48.97 49.49
C LEU A 15 -34.42 47.91 50.12
N ALA A 16 -35.42 48.34 50.90
CA ALA A 16 -36.31 47.42 51.61
C ALA A 16 -37.04 46.39 50.70
N PRO A 17 -37.60 46.76 49.52
CA PRO A 17 -38.21 45.78 48.62
C PRO A 17 -37.20 44.77 48.06
N VAL A 18 -35.96 45.22 47.80
CA VAL A 18 -34.88 44.37 47.29
C VAL A 18 -34.46 43.36 48.34
N GLU A 19 -34.25 43.80 49.58
CA GLU A 19 -33.87 42.92 50.70
C GLU A 19 -34.93 41.89 51.03
N GLN A 20 -36.21 42.28 51.07
CA GLN A 20 -37.33 41.38 51.35
C GLN A 20 -37.52 40.33 50.25
N PHE A 21 -37.36 40.73 48.98
CA PHE A 21 -37.54 39.82 47.84
C PHE A 21 -36.29 38.97 47.56
N LEU A 22 -35.11 39.34 48.06
CA LEU A 22 -33.84 38.68 47.76
C LEU A 22 -33.86 37.15 47.98
N PRO A 23 -34.33 36.60 49.11
CA PRO A 23 -34.33 35.14 49.32
C PRO A 23 -35.22 34.41 48.31
N VAL A 24 -36.38 34.99 47.99
CA VAL A 24 -37.33 34.44 47.01
C VAL A 24 -36.73 34.51 45.61
N ASN A 25 -36.07 35.63 45.28
CA ASN A 25 -35.41 35.83 44.00
C ASN A 25 -34.28 34.83 43.75
N VAL A 26 -33.46 34.55 44.77
CA VAL A 26 -32.39 33.56 44.68
C VAL A 26 -32.98 32.17 44.41
N LEU A 27 -34.02 31.79 45.14
CA LEU A 27 -34.69 30.50 44.94
C LEU A 27 -35.28 30.36 43.53
N LEU A 28 -35.98 31.37 43.03
CA LEU A 28 -36.55 31.38 41.68
C LEU A 28 -35.47 31.34 40.60
N THR A 29 -34.36 32.04 40.80
CA THR A 29 -33.23 32.05 39.86
C THR A 29 -32.55 30.68 39.79
N VAL A 30 -32.36 30.01 40.94
CA VAL A 30 -31.82 28.64 40.98
C VAL A 30 -32.76 27.67 40.27
N LEU A 31 -34.08 27.77 40.49
CA LEU A 31 -35.07 26.94 39.80
C LEU A 31 -35.08 27.17 38.28
N LEU A 32 -34.99 28.42 37.83
CA LEU A 32 -34.85 28.76 36.41
C LEU A 32 -33.59 28.15 35.82
N PHE A 33 -32.44 28.31 36.47
CA PHE A 33 -31.18 27.76 35.98
C PHE A 33 -31.17 26.23 35.95
N PHE A 34 -31.88 25.59 36.90
CA PHE A 34 -32.12 24.16 36.90
C PHE A 34 -33.02 23.73 35.73
N ALA A 35 -34.13 24.43 35.49
CA ALA A 35 -35.05 24.16 34.38
C ALA A 35 -34.38 24.29 33.01
N PHE A 36 -33.50 25.29 32.85
CA PHE A 36 -32.66 25.48 31.67
C PHE A 36 -31.41 24.56 31.64
N ARG A 37 -31.30 23.63 32.58
CA ARG A 37 -30.23 22.61 32.69
C ARG A 37 -28.81 23.19 32.75
N LEU A 38 -28.65 24.44 33.22
CA LEU A 38 -27.35 25.14 33.26
C LEU A 38 -26.37 24.52 34.26
N TYR A 39 -26.85 23.74 35.23
CA TYR A 39 -26.02 23.01 36.20
C TYR A 39 -25.64 21.60 35.74
N HIS A 40 -26.30 21.06 34.71
CA HIS A 40 -26.02 19.73 34.16
C HIS A 40 -25.17 19.79 32.88
N SER A 41 -24.95 20.97 32.30
CA SER A 41 -24.04 21.13 31.16
C SER A 41 -22.59 20.85 31.55
N LEU A 42 -21.93 20.01 30.74
CA LEU A 42 -20.50 19.82 30.75
C LEU A 42 -19.85 20.99 30.00
N TRP A 43 -19.54 22.07 30.71
CA TRP A 43 -18.95 23.31 30.16
C TRP A 43 -17.66 23.13 29.35
N ALA A 44 -17.01 21.97 29.45
CA ALA A 44 -15.90 21.60 28.58
C ALA A 44 -16.30 21.47 27.10
N TYR A 45 -17.58 21.22 26.80
CA TYR A 45 -18.11 20.97 25.45
C TYR A 45 -19.21 21.98 25.06
N ALA A 46 -19.30 23.11 25.77
CA ALA A 46 -20.36 24.09 25.56
C ALA A 46 -20.31 24.72 24.16
N GLY A 47 -21.40 24.52 23.40
CA GLY A 47 -21.63 25.09 22.07
C GLY A 47 -22.61 26.27 22.06
N GLU A 48 -23.02 26.69 20.86
CA GLU A 48 -23.88 27.87 20.65
C GLU A 48 -25.23 27.78 21.37
N ASN A 49 -25.85 26.60 21.43
CA ASN A 49 -27.13 26.37 22.09
C ASN A 49 -27.06 26.61 23.61
N GLU A 50 -25.93 26.31 24.25
CA GLU A 50 -25.77 26.52 25.68
C GLU A 50 -25.60 28.00 26.01
N LEU A 51 -24.93 28.75 25.13
CA LEU A 51 -24.83 30.20 25.24
C LEU A 51 -26.20 30.86 25.11
N GLN A 52 -27.03 30.42 24.17
CA GLN A 52 -28.40 30.91 24.02
C GLN A 52 -29.25 30.62 25.26
N ASN A 53 -29.22 29.38 25.77
CA ASN A 53 -29.95 29.00 26.97
C ASN A 53 -29.54 29.81 28.21
N LEU A 54 -28.24 30.11 28.35
CA LEU A 54 -27.74 30.98 29.42
C LEU A 54 -28.34 32.39 29.32
N VAL A 55 -28.25 33.01 28.14
CA VAL A 55 -28.76 34.38 27.95
C VAL A 55 -30.26 34.43 28.21
N VAL A 56 -31.03 33.47 27.68
CA VAL A 56 -32.49 33.39 27.89
C VAL A 56 -32.83 33.18 29.36
N ALA A 57 -32.14 32.29 30.08
CA ALA A 57 -32.36 32.05 31.50
C ALA A 57 -32.07 33.29 32.36
N CYS A 58 -31.00 34.02 32.06
CA CYS A 58 -30.66 35.27 32.75
C CYS A 58 -31.68 36.38 32.49
N VAL A 59 -32.15 36.53 31.25
CA VAL A 59 -33.18 37.50 30.89
C VAL A 59 -34.51 37.15 31.58
N LEU A 60 -34.92 35.88 31.58
CA LEU A 60 -36.10 35.42 32.29
C LEU A 60 -35.99 35.64 33.80
N SER A 61 -34.82 35.37 34.40
CA SER A 61 -34.54 35.70 35.81
C SER A 61 -34.67 37.22 36.06
N GLY A 62 -34.16 38.06 35.16
CA GLY A 62 -34.34 39.51 35.21
C GLY A 62 -35.81 39.95 35.15
N VAL A 63 -36.63 39.32 34.30
CA VAL A 63 -38.08 39.57 34.21
C VAL A 63 -38.80 39.13 35.49
N VAL A 64 -38.51 37.93 35.99
CA VAL A 64 -39.08 37.40 37.24
C VAL A 64 -38.70 38.30 38.41
N ASN A 65 -37.46 38.79 38.46
CA ASN A 65 -37.03 39.79 39.44
C ASN A 65 -37.83 41.09 39.31
N GLY A 66 -37.98 41.58 38.08
CA GLY A 66 -38.72 42.80 37.77
C GLY A 66 -40.18 42.77 38.21
N VAL A 67 -40.86 41.66 37.93
CA VAL A 67 -42.26 41.40 38.32
C VAL A 67 -42.37 41.15 39.81
N GLY A 68 -41.47 40.34 40.39
CA GLY A 68 -41.45 40.01 41.81
C GLY A 68 -41.33 41.25 42.70
N LEU A 69 -40.44 42.18 42.35
CA LEU A 69 -40.30 43.45 43.04
C LEU A 69 -41.56 44.33 43.02
N GLN A 70 -42.48 44.12 42.06
CA GLN A 70 -43.76 44.82 42.05
C GLN A 70 -44.70 44.38 43.18
N PHE A 71 -44.49 43.22 43.80
CA PHE A 71 -45.32 42.75 44.90
C PHE A 71 -44.88 43.26 46.28
N PHE A 72 -43.68 43.84 46.37
CA PHE A 72 -43.06 44.31 47.63
C PHE A 72 -42.87 45.83 47.68
N LYS A 73 -43.53 46.59 46.78
CA LYS A 73 -43.42 48.05 46.75
C LYS A 73 -44.17 48.68 47.92
N ILE A 74 -43.51 49.59 48.63
CA ILE A 74 -44.07 50.39 49.73
C ILE A 74 -44.69 51.72 49.19
N HIS A 75 -44.22 52.21 48.04
CA HIS A 75 -44.71 53.41 47.33
C HIS A 75 -45.00 53.11 45.84
N THR A 76 -45.37 54.13 45.05
CA THR A 76 -45.73 54.00 43.62
C THR A 76 -44.62 53.40 42.73
N ILE A 77 -43.36 53.41 43.16
CA ILE A 77 -42.21 52.83 42.45
C ILE A 77 -41.35 52.01 43.42
N ALA A 78 -41.05 50.75 43.10
CA ALA A 78 -40.25 49.85 43.94
C ALA A 78 -38.74 50.12 43.88
N VAL A 79 -38.19 50.34 42.68
CA VAL A 79 -36.77 50.64 42.41
C VAL A 79 -36.65 51.51 41.14
N PRO A 80 -35.54 52.27 40.95
CA PRO A 80 -35.28 53.01 39.72
C PRO A 80 -35.21 52.10 38.48
N GLN A 81 -35.66 52.56 37.32
CA GLN A 81 -35.68 51.75 36.08
C GLN A 81 -34.30 51.19 35.68
N SER A 82 -33.22 51.89 36.00
CA SER A 82 -31.84 51.45 35.75
C SER A 82 -31.47 50.17 36.51
N TYR A 83 -32.14 49.86 37.63
CA TYR A 83 -31.87 48.66 38.42
C TYR A 83 -32.14 47.38 37.62
N TYR A 84 -33.28 47.29 36.93
CA TYR A 84 -33.67 46.08 36.21
C TYR A 84 -32.69 45.73 35.08
N PHE A 85 -32.24 46.76 34.35
CA PHE A 85 -31.22 46.60 33.32
C PHE A 85 -29.88 46.20 33.93
N LEU A 86 -29.43 46.91 34.98
CA LEU A 86 -28.13 46.66 35.60
C LEU A 86 -28.07 45.27 36.25
N TYR A 87 -29.14 44.83 36.91
CA TYR A 87 -29.26 43.48 37.49
C TYR A 87 -29.08 42.40 36.41
N THR A 88 -29.86 42.50 35.33
CA THR A 88 -29.83 41.51 34.24
C THR A 88 -28.46 41.50 33.55
N PHE A 89 -27.89 42.68 33.30
CA PHE A 89 -26.57 42.84 32.69
C PHE A 89 -25.47 42.20 33.56
N LEU A 90 -25.41 42.55 34.85
CA LEU A 90 -24.41 42.00 35.77
C LEU A 90 -24.57 40.49 35.95
N LEU A 91 -25.80 39.98 35.98
CA LEU A 91 -26.07 38.54 36.07
C LEU A 91 -25.48 37.79 34.86
N ILE A 92 -25.71 38.30 33.64
CA ILE A 92 -25.12 37.72 32.42
C ILE A 92 -23.59 37.80 32.48
N THR A 93 -23.03 38.96 32.81
CA THR A 93 -21.58 39.17 32.84
C THR A 93 -20.87 38.26 33.84
N PHE A 94 -21.37 38.15 35.07
CA PHE A 94 -20.72 37.32 36.09
C PHE A 94 -20.80 35.82 35.78
N ILE A 95 -21.92 35.35 35.23
CA ILE A 95 -22.05 33.95 34.82
C ILE A 95 -21.15 33.68 33.62
N PHE A 96 -21.09 34.59 32.65
CA PHE A 96 -20.21 34.44 31.49
C PHE A 96 -18.74 34.37 31.91
N ILE A 97 -18.27 35.31 32.73
CA ILE A 97 -16.87 35.35 33.20
C ILE A 97 -16.52 34.09 34.00
N SER A 98 -17.36 33.70 34.97
CA SER A 98 -17.08 32.52 35.81
C SER A 98 -17.03 31.22 35.00
N ARG A 99 -17.87 31.07 33.97
CA ARG A 99 -17.90 29.86 33.14
C ARG A 99 -16.84 29.86 32.05
N PHE A 100 -16.61 31.00 31.40
CA PHE A 100 -15.59 31.13 30.36
C PHE A 100 -14.18 31.02 30.94
N SER A 101 -13.93 31.57 32.14
CA SER A 101 -12.65 31.40 32.84
C SER A 101 -12.34 29.92 33.10
N TYR A 102 -13.30 29.10 33.54
CA TYR A 102 -13.09 27.66 33.72
C TYR A 102 -12.65 26.97 32.41
N ARG A 103 -13.32 27.27 31.27
CA ARG A 103 -12.93 26.76 29.95
C ARG A 103 -11.53 27.21 29.54
N TYR A 104 -11.23 28.49 29.73
CA TYR A 104 -9.93 29.08 29.39
C TYR A 104 -8.79 28.47 30.20
N PHE A 105 -8.91 28.40 31.53
CA PHE A 105 -7.90 27.81 32.41
C PHE A 105 -7.69 26.31 32.18
N ARG A 106 -8.76 25.55 31.91
CA ARG A 106 -8.64 24.12 31.58
C ARG A 106 -7.94 23.91 30.23
N SER A 107 -8.25 24.71 29.23
CA SER A 107 -7.57 24.67 27.92
C SER A 107 -6.09 24.99 28.04
N MET A 108 -5.71 25.92 28.93
CA MET A 108 -4.29 26.22 29.20
C MET A 108 -3.55 25.07 29.89
N LYS A 109 -4.14 24.46 30.93
CA LYS A 109 -3.51 23.36 31.67
C LYS A 109 -3.19 22.16 30.77
N HIS A 110 -4.12 21.77 29.90
CA HIS A 110 -3.90 20.66 28.97
C HIS A 110 -2.86 20.97 27.88
N ARG A 111 -2.75 22.24 27.47
CA ARG A 111 -1.70 22.68 26.52
C ARG A 111 -0.29 22.64 27.13
N GLN A 112 -0.21 22.59 28.46
CA GLN A 112 1.04 22.57 29.23
C GLN A 112 1.44 21.14 29.63
N GLU A 113 0.48 20.23 29.83
CA GLU A 113 0.73 18.80 30.08
C GLU A 113 1.30 18.05 28.86
N ASN A 114 1.01 18.49 27.62
CA ASN A 114 1.53 17.86 26.39
C ASN A 114 2.87 18.44 25.89
N LYS A 115 3.51 19.37 26.61
CA LYS A 115 4.71 20.06 26.10
C LYS A 115 6.01 19.29 26.22
N ASP A 116 6.13 18.40 27.19
CA ASP A 116 7.43 17.83 27.57
C ASP A 116 7.79 16.53 26.82
N ASN A 117 6.88 15.96 26.02
CA ASN A 117 7.12 14.75 25.21
C ASN A 117 6.49 14.81 23.80
N ALA A 118 6.34 16.02 23.23
CA ALA A 118 5.69 16.15 21.93
C ALA A 118 6.65 15.92 20.75
N ILE A 119 6.38 14.90 19.94
CA ILE A 119 7.06 14.58 18.68
C ILE A 119 6.93 15.79 17.75
N ALA A 120 8.04 16.38 17.33
CA ALA A 120 8.05 17.53 16.44
C ALA A 120 7.80 17.09 14.99
N VAL A 121 6.75 17.65 14.37
CA VAL A 121 6.29 17.22 13.05
C VAL A 121 6.46 18.31 12.01
N MET A 122 6.97 17.94 10.83
CA MET A 122 6.91 18.73 9.60
C MET A 122 5.84 18.15 8.67
N ILE A 123 5.03 19.01 8.05
CA ILE A 123 4.04 18.58 7.05
C ILE A 123 4.49 19.04 5.67
N ILE A 124 4.57 18.11 4.73
CA ILE A 124 4.81 18.39 3.31
C ILE A 124 3.45 18.37 2.60
N GLY A 125 3.04 19.52 2.07
CA GLY A 125 1.74 19.71 1.40
C GLY A 125 0.84 20.68 2.18
N ALA A 126 0.80 21.94 1.74
CA ALA A 126 -0.10 22.99 2.21
C ALA A 126 -1.43 22.99 1.42
N GLY A 127 -1.94 21.82 1.08
CA GLY A 127 -3.22 21.61 0.39
C GLY A 127 -4.39 21.34 1.33
N GLU A 128 -5.53 20.90 0.78
CA GLU A 128 -6.72 20.56 1.57
C GLU A 128 -6.48 19.37 2.51
N ALA A 129 -5.80 18.33 2.02
CA ALA A 129 -5.40 17.17 2.82
C ALA A 129 -4.49 17.58 3.99
N GLY A 130 -3.46 18.40 3.72
CA GLY A 130 -2.58 18.97 4.74
C GLY A 130 -3.34 19.80 5.79
N ASN A 131 -4.23 20.69 5.37
CA ASN A 131 -5.06 21.49 6.29
C ASN A 131 -5.96 20.60 7.19
N THR A 132 -6.50 19.51 6.64
CA THR A 132 -7.32 18.57 7.40
C THR A 132 -6.51 17.84 8.47
N ILE A 133 -5.32 17.34 8.11
CA ILE A 133 -4.39 16.73 9.07
C ILE A 133 -3.93 17.73 10.14
N ILE A 134 -3.61 18.97 9.76
CA ILE A 134 -3.25 20.02 10.71
C ILE A 134 -4.37 20.26 11.72
N LYS A 135 -5.62 20.40 11.24
CA LYS A 135 -6.78 20.60 12.12
C LYS A 135 -6.97 19.44 13.08
N GLU A 136 -6.86 18.20 12.60
CA GLU A 136 -7.05 17.01 13.44
C GLU A 136 -5.95 16.85 14.48
N LEU A 137 -4.68 17.03 14.09
CA LEU A 137 -3.54 16.97 15.02
C LEU A 137 -3.55 18.11 16.05
N THR A 138 -4.03 19.30 15.67
CA THR A 138 -4.14 20.44 16.59
C THR A 138 -5.33 20.29 17.56
N ASN A 139 -6.44 19.74 17.09
CA ASN A 139 -7.68 19.61 17.89
C ASN A 139 -7.75 18.32 18.72
N SER A 140 -6.90 17.33 18.45
CA SER A 140 -6.87 16.08 19.19
C SER A 140 -6.14 16.25 20.52
N ASN A 141 -6.88 16.21 21.63
CA ASN A 141 -6.33 16.30 22.99
C ASN A 141 -5.43 15.10 23.38
N TYR A 142 -5.35 14.06 22.54
CA TYR A 142 -4.57 12.85 22.74
C TYR A 142 -3.35 12.75 21.80
N SER A 143 -3.14 13.74 20.93
CA SER A 143 -1.97 13.77 20.04
C SER A 143 -0.74 14.20 20.82
N THR A 144 0.31 13.36 20.76
CA THR A 144 1.66 13.70 21.21
C THR A 144 2.46 14.41 20.10
N MET A 145 1.83 14.83 19.00
CA MET A 145 2.51 15.47 17.88
C MET A 145 2.35 16.99 17.93
N SER A 146 3.45 17.71 17.68
CA SER A 146 3.49 19.17 17.60
C SER A 146 4.04 19.61 16.25
N ILE A 147 3.16 20.16 15.41
CA ILE A 147 3.52 20.59 14.06
C ILE A 147 4.32 21.90 14.15
N ARG A 148 5.56 21.90 13.61
CA ARG A 148 6.49 23.04 13.68
C ARG A 148 6.49 23.90 12.42
N CYS A 149 6.42 23.28 11.25
CA CYS A 149 6.47 23.97 9.96
C CYS A 149 5.78 23.17 8.85
N ILE A 150 5.48 23.87 7.75
CA ILE A 150 4.90 23.30 6.53
C ILE A 150 5.84 23.58 5.35
N ILE A 151 6.03 22.58 4.49
CA ILE A 151 6.73 22.69 3.20
C ILE A 151 5.70 22.52 2.08
N ASP A 152 5.77 23.36 1.04
CA ASP A 152 4.93 23.24 -0.16
C ASP A 152 5.66 23.83 -1.36
N ASP A 153 5.59 23.18 -2.51
CA ASP A 153 6.30 23.63 -3.71
C ASP A 153 5.69 24.89 -4.35
N ASP A 154 4.45 25.27 -4.02
CA ASP A 154 3.80 26.48 -4.54
C ASP A 154 4.41 27.75 -3.91
N PRO A 155 5.16 28.57 -4.68
CA PRO A 155 5.80 29.77 -4.15
C PRO A 155 4.81 30.80 -3.61
N ASN A 156 3.55 30.77 -4.06
CA ASN A 156 2.52 31.69 -3.60
C ASN A 156 2.16 31.46 -2.13
N LYS A 157 2.43 30.26 -1.58
CA LYS A 157 2.12 29.90 -0.21
C LYS A 157 3.25 30.23 0.77
N TRP A 158 4.46 30.48 0.29
CA TRP A 158 5.62 30.70 1.13
C TRP A 158 5.46 31.94 2.02
N GLY A 159 5.84 31.81 3.29
CA GLY A 159 5.67 32.86 4.29
C GLY A 159 4.22 33.05 4.79
N ARG A 160 3.23 32.37 4.20
CA ARG A 160 1.84 32.38 4.69
C ARG A 160 1.65 31.36 5.80
N TYR A 161 0.46 31.39 6.42
CA TYR A 161 0.11 30.56 7.57
C TYR A 161 -1.13 29.71 7.28
N ILE A 162 -1.11 28.45 7.73
CA ILE A 162 -2.26 27.54 7.77
C ILE A 162 -2.49 27.15 9.23
N GLN A 163 -3.67 27.44 9.79
CA GLN A 163 -4.00 27.21 11.21
C GLN A 163 -2.94 27.75 12.19
N GLY A 164 -2.28 28.86 11.84
CA GLY A 164 -1.22 29.47 12.65
C GLY A 164 0.19 28.89 12.45
N ILE A 165 0.35 27.91 11.57
CA ILE A 165 1.64 27.27 11.25
C ILE A 165 2.18 27.83 9.94
N ARG A 166 3.46 28.20 9.90
CA ARG A 166 4.09 28.86 8.76
C ARG A 166 4.47 27.86 7.66
N VAL A 167 4.20 28.23 6.41
CA VAL A 167 4.78 27.58 5.22
C VAL A 167 6.17 28.19 4.99
N VAL A 168 7.23 27.41 5.21
CA VAL A 168 8.60 27.92 5.29
C VAL A 168 9.31 28.00 3.94
N GLY A 169 8.92 27.15 2.97
CA GLY A 169 9.48 27.14 1.63
C GLY A 169 9.10 25.90 0.84
N GLY A 170 9.82 25.67 -0.26
CA GLY A 170 9.70 24.47 -1.09
C GLY A 170 10.52 23.29 -0.56
N ARG A 171 10.53 22.20 -1.33
CA ARG A 171 11.24 20.95 -0.98
C ARG A 171 12.75 21.11 -0.75
N ASP A 172 13.38 22.14 -1.31
CA ASP A 172 14.79 22.48 -1.11
C ASP A 172 15.12 22.89 0.33
N LYS A 173 14.11 23.34 1.09
CA LYS A 173 14.25 23.77 2.49
C LYS A 173 14.01 22.66 3.51
N ILE A 174 13.75 21.42 3.09
CA ILE A 174 13.43 20.31 3.99
C ILE A 174 14.57 20.07 5.00
N ALA A 175 15.79 19.81 4.53
CA ALA A 175 16.93 19.51 5.41
C ALA A 175 17.25 20.66 6.38
N GLU A 176 17.34 21.89 5.88
CA GLU A 176 17.55 23.10 6.71
C GLU A 176 16.45 23.26 7.76
N SER A 177 15.19 22.99 7.41
CA SER A 177 14.06 23.12 8.31
C SER A 177 14.01 22.00 9.35
N VAL A 178 14.48 20.79 9.02
CA VAL A 178 14.61 19.70 9.99
C VAL A 178 15.55 20.10 11.12
N ASP A 179 16.73 20.63 10.79
CA ASP A 179 17.72 21.05 11.79
C ASP A 179 17.25 22.29 12.57
N LEU A 180 16.70 23.28 11.87
CA LEU A 180 16.28 24.55 12.48
C LEU A 180 15.11 24.37 13.47
N TYR A 181 14.16 23.51 13.14
CA TYR A 181 12.95 23.29 13.93
C TYR A 181 13.00 22.04 14.81
N GLY A 182 14.08 21.25 14.74
CA GLY A 182 14.26 20.01 15.50
C GLY A 182 13.16 19.00 15.22
N ILE A 183 13.01 18.60 13.96
CA ILE A 183 11.92 17.73 13.50
C ILE A 183 12.23 16.26 13.75
N ASP A 184 11.29 15.54 14.35
CA ASP A 184 11.37 14.10 14.59
C ASP A 184 10.65 13.29 13.50
N GLU A 185 9.53 13.81 12.97
CA GLU A 185 8.67 13.12 12.01
C GLU A 185 8.25 14.04 10.84
N ILE A 186 8.29 13.51 9.61
CA ILE A 186 7.84 14.19 8.41
C ILE A 186 6.59 13.48 7.89
N ILE A 187 5.50 14.23 7.70
CA ILE A 187 4.23 13.74 7.14
C ILE A 187 4.04 14.28 5.73
N ILE A 188 3.98 13.38 4.74
CA ILE A 188 3.65 13.73 3.35
C ILE A 188 2.12 13.72 3.19
N ALA A 189 1.54 14.91 3.04
CA ALA A 189 0.11 15.16 2.95
C ALA A 189 -0.32 15.59 1.53
N ILE A 190 0.21 14.92 0.51
CA ILE A 190 -0.10 15.18 -0.91
C ILE A 190 -0.64 13.89 -1.58
N PRO A 191 -1.86 13.43 -1.22
CA PRO A 191 -2.39 12.13 -1.70
C PRO A 191 -2.66 12.09 -3.21
N SER A 192 -2.66 13.24 -3.88
CA SER A 192 -2.83 13.40 -5.33
C SER A 192 -1.51 13.48 -6.11
N ALA A 193 -0.37 13.48 -5.43
CA ALA A 193 0.94 13.52 -6.10
C ALA A 193 1.18 12.21 -6.88
N SER A 194 1.86 12.30 -8.02
CA SER A 194 2.31 11.11 -8.72
C SER A 194 3.36 10.36 -7.88
N ARG A 195 3.51 9.05 -8.09
CA ARG A 195 4.55 8.28 -7.37
C ARG A 195 5.96 8.80 -7.66
N GLU A 196 6.21 9.36 -8.84
CA GLU A 196 7.48 10.00 -9.19
C GLU A 196 7.74 11.24 -8.33
N GLN A 197 6.71 12.06 -8.11
CA GLN A 197 6.80 13.22 -7.22
C GLN A 197 7.03 12.78 -5.77
N ILE A 198 6.30 11.77 -5.30
CA ILE A 198 6.49 11.22 -3.95
C ILE A 198 7.90 10.64 -3.80
N SER A 199 8.36 9.82 -4.74
CA SER A 199 9.71 9.27 -4.76
C SER A 199 10.78 10.38 -4.72
N SER A 200 10.64 11.43 -5.53
CA SER A 200 11.56 12.59 -5.50
C SER A 200 11.58 13.33 -4.16
N LEU A 201 10.44 13.43 -3.48
CA LEU A 201 10.35 14.02 -2.14
C LEU A 201 10.99 13.11 -1.09
N LEU A 202 10.73 11.81 -1.18
CA LEU A 202 11.30 10.82 -0.29
C LEU A 202 12.82 10.75 -0.40
N GLU A 203 13.41 10.88 -1.59
CA GLU A 203 14.87 10.98 -1.76
C GLU A 203 15.46 12.16 -0.98
N ILE A 204 14.78 13.31 -0.97
CA ILE A 204 15.22 14.47 -0.18
C ILE A 204 15.07 14.19 1.31
N CYS A 205 13.94 13.59 1.72
CA CYS A 205 13.65 13.28 3.12
C CYS A 205 14.57 12.20 3.70
N LYS A 206 15.12 11.29 2.89
CA LYS A 206 16.06 10.23 3.33
C LYS A 206 17.38 10.75 3.86
N GLU A 207 17.79 11.95 3.45
CA GLU A 207 19.00 12.59 3.96
C GLU A 207 18.81 13.15 5.37
N THR A 208 17.59 13.04 5.93
CA THR A 208 17.24 13.43 7.29
C THR A 208 17.09 12.19 8.17
N ASN A 209 17.32 12.32 9.48
CA ASN A 209 17.09 11.24 10.46
C ASN A 209 15.62 11.16 10.93
N CYS A 210 14.69 11.78 10.20
CA CYS A 210 13.30 11.87 10.61
C CYS A 210 12.51 10.62 10.23
N LYS A 211 11.54 10.23 11.07
CA LYS A 211 10.57 9.20 10.71
C LYS A 211 9.64 9.71 9.61
N LEU A 212 9.44 8.92 8.55
CA LEU A 212 8.59 9.32 7.42
C LEU A 212 7.22 8.63 7.48
N LYS A 213 6.16 9.42 7.42
CA LYS A 213 4.78 8.94 7.22
C LYS A 213 4.13 9.63 6.04
N GLN A 214 3.14 8.98 5.45
CA GLN A 214 2.38 9.58 4.36
C GLN A 214 0.90 9.22 4.40
N LEU A 215 0.11 10.07 3.76
CA LEU A 215 -1.28 9.75 3.46
C LEU A 215 -1.37 8.75 2.29
N PRO A 216 -2.25 7.75 2.38
CA PRO A 216 -2.60 6.89 1.26
C PRO A 216 -3.09 7.69 0.06
N GLY A 217 -2.90 7.16 -1.15
CA GLY A 217 -3.37 7.82 -2.37
C GLY A 217 -4.90 7.98 -2.40
N VAL A 218 -5.41 8.90 -3.23
CA VAL A 218 -6.85 9.25 -3.29
C VAL A 218 -7.77 8.02 -3.40
N TYR A 219 -7.40 7.01 -4.19
CA TYR A 219 -8.19 5.78 -4.37
C TYR A 219 -8.23 4.86 -3.14
N GLN A 220 -7.25 4.96 -2.24
CA GLN A 220 -7.20 4.17 -1.00
C GLN A 220 -8.04 4.82 0.13
N LEU A 221 -8.49 6.06 -0.07
CA LEU A 221 -9.44 6.73 0.81
C LEU A 221 -10.86 6.32 0.41
N VAL A 222 -11.29 5.13 0.84
CA VAL A 222 -12.60 4.49 0.51
C VAL A 222 -13.82 5.41 0.64
N ASN A 223 -13.77 6.43 1.51
CA ASN A 223 -14.85 7.40 1.72
C ASN A 223 -14.43 8.88 1.50
N GLY A 224 -13.25 9.14 0.92
CA GLY A 224 -12.69 10.51 0.79
C GLY A 224 -12.32 11.19 2.13
N GLU A 225 -12.59 10.56 3.26
CA GLU A 225 -12.28 11.08 4.59
C GLU A 225 -10.78 10.94 4.90
N VAL A 226 -10.10 12.08 5.04
CA VAL A 226 -8.72 12.19 5.53
C VAL A 226 -8.75 12.10 7.06
N ASN A 227 -8.03 11.13 7.62
CA ASN A 227 -7.92 10.94 9.07
C ASN A 227 -6.47 10.59 9.47
N VAL A 228 -6.02 11.08 10.63
CA VAL A 228 -4.70 10.77 11.20
C VAL A 228 -4.45 9.26 11.36
N SER A 229 -5.49 8.46 11.67
CA SER A 229 -5.40 7.00 11.78
C SER A 229 -5.06 6.29 10.45
N LYS A 230 -5.23 6.97 9.31
CA LYS A 230 -4.88 6.44 7.99
C LYS A 230 -3.45 6.75 7.59
N LEU A 231 -2.69 7.51 8.38
CA LEU A 231 -1.27 7.71 8.14
C LEU A 231 -0.55 6.37 8.22
N ARG A 232 0.18 6.03 7.17
CA ARG A 232 1.03 4.83 7.12
C ARG A 232 2.49 5.21 7.03
N GLU A 233 3.34 4.29 7.47
CA GLU A 233 4.77 4.40 7.22
C GLU A 233 5.03 4.34 5.71
N VAL A 234 6.08 5.04 5.29
CA VAL A 234 6.54 4.99 3.90
C VAL A 234 7.12 3.61 3.65
N GLU A 235 6.64 2.94 2.62
CA GLU A 235 7.09 1.61 2.25
C GLU A 235 8.05 1.68 1.06
N ILE A 236 8.79 0.60 0.81
CA ILE A 236 9.78 0.54 -0.26
C ILE A 236 9.16 0.65 -1.65
N GLU A 237 7.91 0.19 -1.80
CA GLU A 237 7.10 0.33 -3.01
C GLU A 237 6.92 1.79 -3.43
N ASP A 238 6.89 2.71 -2.45
CA ASP A 238 6.72 4.15 -2.69
C ASP A 238 8.00 4.79 -3.26
N LEU A 239 9.16 4.20 -3.00
CA LEU A 239 10.46 4.67 -3.49
C LEU A 239 10.74 4.28 -4.93
N LEU A 240 10.14 3.19 -5.40
CA LEU A 240 10.38 2.67 -6.75
C LEU A 240 9.85 3.57 -7.86
N GLY A 241 9.06 4.60 -7.52
CA GLY A 241 8.71 5.70 -8.41
C GLY A 241 7.90 5.31 -9.65
N ARG A 242 7.49 4.05 -9.81
CA ARG A 242 6.73 3.59 -10.96
C ARG A 242 5.27 4.00 -10.82
N GLU A 243 4.68 4.62 -11.84
CA GLU A 243 3.23 4.86 -11.86
C GLU A 243 2.46 3.54 -11.80
N PRO A 244 1.39 3.46 -10.98
CA PRO A 244 0.56 2.27 -10.91
C PRO A 244 -0.01 1.95 -12.29
N ILE A 245 0.16 0.71 -12.72
CA ILE A 245 -0.29 0.25 -14.04
C ILE A 245 -1.82 0.38 -14.12
N GLN A 246 -2.32 1.19 -15.05
CA GLN A 246 -3.75 1.22 -15.37
C GLN A 246 -4.10 -0.02 -16.20
N VAL A 247 -4.86 -0.93 -15.58
CA VAL A 247 -5.26 -2.20 -16.19
C VAL A 247 -6.68 -2.06 -16.72
N ASP A 248 -6.96 -2.60 -17.90
CA ASP A 248 -8.31 -2.64 -18.45
C ASP A 248 -9.15 -3.71 -17.73
N ILE A 249 -9.81 -3.30 -16.66
CA ILE A 249 -10.67 -4.15 -15.83
C ILE A 249 -11.82 -4.75 -16.65
N ASN A 250 -12.34 -4.04 -17.67
CA ASN A 250 -13.45 -4.54 -18.49
C ASN A 250 -13.03 -5.76 -19.32
N SER A 251 -11.80 -5.75 -19.84
CA SER A 251 -11.24 -6.88 -20.58
C SER A 251 -11.12 -8.15 -19.70
N ILE A 252 -10.81 -7.99 -18.42
CA ILE A 252 -10.67 -9.07 -17.44
C ILE A 252 -12.06 -9.61 -17.02
N LEU A 253 -13.00 -8.70 -16.74
CA LEU A 253 -14.37 -9.04 -16.32
C LEU A 253 -15.06 -9.99 -17.30
N GLY A 254 -14.98 -9.71 -18.60
CA GLY A 254 -15.64 -10.53 -19.62
C GLY A 254 -15.08 -11.95 -19.75
N TYR A 255 -13.83 -12.17 -19.31
CA TYR A 255 -13.14 -13.45 -19.44
C TYR A 255 -13.35 -14.38 -18.23
N VAL A 256 -13.32 -13.82 -17.01
CA VAL A 256 -13.37 -14.58 -15.75
C VAL A 256 -14.81 -14.74 -15.22
N SER A 257 -15.69 -13.78 -15.50
CA SER A 257 -17.03 -13.76 -14.90
C SER A 257 -17.87 -14.95 -15.34
N GLY A 258 -18.57 -15.57 -14.38
CA GLY A 258 -19.41 -16.74 -14.60
C GLY A 258 -18.66 -18.02 -14.95
N LYS A 259 -17.33 -18.06 -14.80
CA LYS A 259 -16.49 -19.24 -15.08
C LYS A 259 -16.10 -20.01 -13.83
N VAL A 260 -15.87 -21.32 -13.99
CA VAL A 260 -15.19 -22.12 -12.97
C VAL A 260 -13.68 -21.97 -13.15
N VAL A 261 -13.01 -21.43 -12.13
CA VAL A 261 -11.59 -21.08 -12.20
C VAL A 261 -10.80 -21.87 -11.17
N LEU A 262 -9.73 -22.53 -11.61
CA LEU A 262 -8.80 -23.26 -10.75
C LEU A 262 -7.47 -22.50 -10.64
N VAL A 263 -7.04 -22.21 -9.42
CA VAL A 263 -5.71 -21.65 -9.14
C VAL A 263 -4.90 -22.69 -8.38
N THR A 264 -3.85 -23.23 -9.00
CA THR A 264 -2.90 -24.12 -8.31
C THR A 264 -1.79 -23.30 -7.67
N GLY A 265 -1.31 -23.69 -6.49
CA GLY A 265 -0.41 -22.86 -5.69
C GLY A 265 -1.12 -21.62 -5.16
N GLY A 266 -2.44 -21.72 -4.91
CA GLY A 266 -3.32 -20.61 -4.60
C GLY A 266 -3.09 -19.96 -3.22
N GLY A 267 -2.34 -20.61 -2.32
CA GLY A 267 -1.84 -19.99 -1.09
C GLY A 267 -0.49 -19.27 -1.27
N GLY A 268 0.19 -19.45 -2.41
CA GLY A 268 1.45 -18.75 -2.70
C GLY A 268 1.27 -17.24 -2.89
N SER A 269 2.36 -16.46 -2.90
CA SER A 269 2.27 -14.99 -3.05
C SER A 269 1.55 -14.55 -4.34
N ILE A 270 1.82 -15.19 -5.49
CA ILE A 270 1.13 -14.89 -6.76
C ILE A 270 -0.25 -15.54 -6.80
N GLY A 271 -0.36 -16.79 -6.33
CA GLY A 271 -1.63 -17.54 -6.35
C GLY A 271 -2.71 -16.93 -5.48
N SER A 272 -2.35 -16.44 -4.28
CA SER A 272 -3.31 -15.78 -3.38
C SER A 272 -3.82 -14.47 -3.97
N GLU A 273 -2.95 -13.69 -4.60
CA GLU A 273 -3.35 -12.46 -5.28
C GLU A 273 -4.20 -12.73 -6.53
N LEU A 274 -3.90 -13.78 -7.30
CA LEU A 274 -4.79 -14.26 -8.35
C LEU A 274 -6.19 -14.56 -7.77
N CYS A 275 -6.26 -15.27 -6.65
CA CYS A 275 -7.55 -15.60 -6.02
C CYS A 275 -8.32 -14.34 -5.59
N ARG A 276 -7.65 -13.33 -5.01
CA ARG A 276 -8.28 -12.04 -4.63
C ARG A 276 -8.87 -11.30 -5.82
N GLN A 277 -8.10 -11.17 -6.89
CA GLN A 277 -8.56 -10.45 -8.08
C GLN A 277 -9.65 -11.22 -8.83
N ILE A 278 -9.50 -12.54 -8.97
CA ILE A 278 -10.53 -13.39 -9.57
C ILE A 278 -11.84 -13.31 -8.78
N ALA A 279 -11.80 -13.38 -7.44
CA ALA A 279 -12.99 -13.26 -6.59
C ALA A 279 -13.75 -11.93 -6.81
N SER A 280 -13.03 -10.84 -7.08
CA SER A 280 -13.61 -9.52 -7.37
C SER A 280 -14.30 -9.41 -8.73
N HIS A 281 -14.24 -10.45 -9.58
CA HIS A 281 -14.79 -10.48 -10.94
C HIS A 281 -15.97 -11.45 -11.11
N ASN A 282 -16.63 -11.83 -10.02
CA ASN A 282 -17.84 -12.69 -10.01
C ASN A 282 -17.67 -13.99 -10.82
N PRO A 283 -16.68 -14.85 -10.48
CA PRO A 283 -16.57 -16.16 -11.09
C PRO A 283 -17.77 -17.02 -10.64
N LYS A 284 -18.11 -18.05 -11.43
CA LYS A 284 -19.14 -19.02 -11.01
C LYS A 284 -18.68 -19.83 -9.81
N GLN A 285 -17.41 -20.22 -9.80
CA GLN A 285 -16.77 -20.92 -8.69
C GLN A 285 -15.26 -20.68 -8.74
N LEU A 286 -14.65 -20.44 -7.59
CA LEU A 286 -13.20 -20.31 -7.45
C LEU A 286 -12.65 -21.51 -6.65
N ILE A 287 -11.71 -22.23 -7.25
CA ILE A 287 -11.07 -23.41 -6.66
C ILE A 287 -9.61 -23.08 -6.38
N VAL A 288 -9.24 -23.11 -5.10
CA VAL A 288 -7.88 -22.89 -4.62
C VAL A 288 -7.25 -24.24 -4.33
N LEU A 289 -6.24 -24.64 -5.09
CA LEU A 289 -5.46 -25.87 -4.84
C LEU A 289 -4.08 -25.51 -4.32
N ASP A 290 -3.73 -25.99 -3.13
CA ASP A 290 -2.38 -25.83 -2.58
C ASP A 290 -1.94 -27.08 -1.80
N ILE A 291 -0.63 -27.26 -1.64
CA ILE A 291 -0.05 -28.30 -0.79
C ILE A 291 0.14 -27.78 0.65
N TYR A 292 0.34 -26.48 0.82
CA TYR A 292 0.65 -25.88 2.11
C TYR A 292 -0.62 -25.39 2.81
N GLU A 293 -1.05 -26.14 3.82
CA GLU A 293 -2.35 -25.97 4.48
C GLU A 293 -2.54 -24.60 5.12
N ASN A 294 -1.51 -24.03 5.76
CA ASN A 294 -1.64 -22.75 6.45
C ASN A 294 -1.92 -21.60 5.47
N ASN A 295 -1.16 -21.50 4.38
CA ASN A 295 -1.41 -20.46 3.38
C ASN A 295 -2.76 -20.65 2.69
N ALA A 296 -3.17 -21.89 2.44
CA ALA A 296 -4.48 -22.20 1.87
C ALA A 296 -5.62 -21.80 2.82
N TYR A 297 -5.44 -22.02 4.12
CA TYR A 297 -6.38 -21.60 5.15
C TYR A 297 -6.46 -20.07 5.26
N ASP A 298 -5.32 -19.37 5.23
CA ASP A 298 -5.27 -17.91 5.34
C ASP A 298 -6.06 -17.25 4.20
N ILE A 299 -5.80 -17.64 2.95
CA ILE A 299 -6.54 -17.11 1.80
C ILE A 299 -8.02 -17.52 1.84
N GLN A 300 -8.35 -18.70 2.37
CA GLN A 300 -9.73 -19.13 2.55
C GLN A 300 -10.50 -18.18 3.48
N GLN A 301 -9.93 -17.87 4.65
CA GLN A 301 -10.59 -16.99 5.63
C GLN A 301 -10.73 -15.57 5.07
N GLU A 302 -9.68 -15.06 4.42
CA GLU A 302 -9.68 -13.76 3.79
C GLU A 302 -10.81 -13.61 2.75
N LEU A 303 -10.95 -14.60 1.86
CA LEU A 303 -11.96 -14.58 0.81
C LEU A 303 -13.38 -14.80 1.34
N LYS A 304 -13.57 -15.63 2.38
CA LYS A 304 -14.88 -15.80 3.02
C LYS A 304 -15.40 -14.53 3.68
N VAL A 305 -14.50 -13.73 4.26
CA VAL A 305 -14.86 -12.46 4.90
C VAL A 305 -15.13 -11.38 3.85
N SER A 306 -14.28 -11.27 2.83
CA SER A 306 -14.39 -10.23 1.80
C SER A 306 -15.46 -10.50 0.74
N HIS A 307 -15.72 -11.77 0.42
CA HIS A 307 -16.64 -12.22 -0.62
C HIS A 307 -17.53 -13.37 -0.12
N PRO A 308 -18.47 -13.12 0.81
CA PRO A 308 -19.26 -14.18 1.47
C PRO A 308 -20.16 -14.98 0.52
N GLU A 309 -20.55 -14.40 -0.62
CA GLU A 309 -21.40 -15.03 -1.64
C GLU A 309 -20.60 -15.85 -2.68
N LEU A 310 -19.26 -15.87 -2.60
CA LEU A 310 -18.41 -16.61 -3.52
C LEU A 310 -18.54 -18.12 -3.27
N ASP A 311 -18.86 -18.88 -4.32
CA ASP A 311 -18.67 -20.34 -4.32
C ASP A 311 -17.16 -20.64 -4.32
N LEU A 312 -16.62 -20.81 -3.12
CA LEU A 312 -15.20 -20.99 -2.85
C LEU A 312 -14.91 -22.41 -2.37
N GLU A 313 -14.06 -23.11 -3.13
CA GLU A 313 -13.57 -24.45 -2.77
C GLU A 313 -12.06 -24.41 -2.54
N VAL A 314 -11.62 -24.88 -1.38
CA VAL A 314 -10.19 -24.92 -1.03
C VAL A 314 -9.78 -26.37 -0.85
N LEU A 315 -8.87 -26.82 -1.70
CA LEU A 315 -8.46 -28.20 -1.82
C LEU A 315 -6.98 -28.34 -1.46
N ILE A 316 -6.70 -29.26 -0.55
CA ILE A 316 -5.31 -29.64 -0.27
C ILE A 316 -4.88 -30.74 -1.24
N GLY A 317 -3.73 -30.56 -1.88
CA GLY A 317 -3.18 -31.52 -2.82
C GLY A 317 -1.91 -31.04 -3.52
N SER A 318 -1.08 -32.00 -3.91
CA SER A 318 0.11 -31.73 -4.73
C SER A 318 -0.19 -31.93 -6.22
N VAL A 319 0.31 -31.01 -7.05
CA VAL A 319 0.33 -31.16 -8.52
C VAL A 319 1.12 -32.38 -9.00
N ARG A 320 1.95 -32.97 -8.13
CA ARG A 320 2.66 -34.22 -8.40
C ARG A 320 1.74 -35.45 -8.40
N ASN A 321 0.56 -35.37 -7.77
CA ASN A 321 -0.35 -36.50 -7.62
C ASN A 321 -1.36 -36.53 -8.77
N THR A 322 -1.10 -37.36 -9.78
CA THR A 322 -1.96 -37.51 -10.98
C THR A 322 -3.40 -37.88 -10.63
N ARG A 323 -3.61 -38.81 -9.69
CA ARG A 323 -4.98 -39.23 -9.31
C ARG A 323 -5.76 -38.07 -8.68
N ARG A 324 -5.11 -37.29 -7.81
CA ARG A 324 -5.72 -36.13 -7.17
C ARG A 324 -6.07 -35.07 -8.20
N ILE A 325 -5.17 -34.75 -9.11
CA ILE A 325 -5.40 -33.78 -10.18
C ILE A 325 -6.55 -34.23 -11.08
N ASN A 326 -6.53 -35.46 -11.59
CA ASN A 326 -7.60 -35.97 -12.45
C ASN A 326 -8.96 -35.93 -11.75
N TRP A 327 -9.04 -36.33 -10.47
CA TRP A 327 -10.28 -36.24 -9.70
C TRP A 327 -10.82 -34.81 -9.58
N ILE A 328 -9.94 -33.80 -9.41
CA ILE A 328 -10.34 -32.39 -9.35
C ILE A 328 -10.95 -31.96 -10.69
N PHE A 329 -10.27 -32.28 -11.81
CA PHE A 329 -10.75 -31.93 -13.13
C PHE A 329 -12.06 -32.65 -13.51
N GLU A 330 -12.21 -33.92 -13.11
CA GLU A 330 -13.44 -34.69 -13.29
C GLU A 330 -14.62 -34.13 -12.49
N LYS A 331 -14.40 -33.80 -11.21
CA LYS A 331 -15.44 -33.33 -10.29
C LYS A 331 -15.87 -31.89 -10.58
N TYR A 332 -14.92 -30.99 -10.78
CA TYR A 332 -15.20 -29.55 -10.82
C TYR A 332 -15.22 -28.97 -12.23
N ARG A 333 -14.62 -29.64 -13.23
CA ARG A 333 -14.60 -29.21 -14.64
C ARG A 333 -14.21 -27.73 -14.81
N PRO A 334 -13.01 -27.32 -14.35
CA PRO A 334 -12.58 -25.92 -14.48
C PRO A 334 -12.46 -25.51 -15.94
N GLU A 335 -12.99 -24.32 -16.26
CA GLU A 335 -12.90 -23.74 -17.61
C GLU A 335 -11.60 -22.97 -17.81
N ILE A 336 -11.07 -22.38 -16.73
CA ILE A 336 -9.84 -21.59 -16.71
C ILE A 336 -8.92 -22.13 -15.62
N VAL A 337 -7.65 -22.36 -15.95
CA VAL A 337 -6.63 -22.80 -15.00
C VAL A 337 -5.50 -21.80 -14.94
N TYR A 338 -5.22 -21.25 -13.76
CA TYR A 338 -4.01 -20.50 -13.47
C TYR A 338 -3.03 -21.38 -12.71
N HIS A 339 -1.90 -21.71 -13.35
CA HIS A 339 -0.89 -22.58 -12.79
C HIS A 339 0.25 -21.79 -12.15
N ALA A 340 0.13 -21.51 -10.85
CA ALA A 340 1.13 -20.81 -10.04
C ALA A 340 1.92 -21.73 -9.08
N ALA A 341 1.68 -23.05 -9.10
CA ALA A 341 2.39 -24.00 -8.24
C ALA A 341 3.80 -24.29 -8.78
N ALA A 342 4.84 -23.84 -8.07
CA ALA A 342 6.23 -24.12 -8.40
C ALA A 342 7.16 -23.95 -7.19
N HIS A 343 8.33 -24.59 -7.22
CA HIS A 343 9.47 -24.23 -6.40
C HIS A 343 10.27 -23.12 -7.09
N LYS A 344 10.51 -22.02 -6.37
CA LYS A 344 11.15 -20.80 -6.93
C LYS A 344 12.54 -20.47 -6.38
N HIS A 345 12.94 -21.05 -5.25
CA HIS A 345 14.19 -20.65 -4.58
C HIS A 345 15.40 -21.26 -5.28
N VAL A 346 16.14 -20.43 -6.04
CA VAL A 346 17.33 -20.86 -6.81
C VAL A 346 18.32 -21.67 -5.96
N PRO A 347 18.77 -21.23 -4.77
CA PRO A 347 19.75 -21.99 -3.99
C PRO A 347 19.25 -23.39 -3.61
N LEU A 348 18.00 -23.48 -3.13
CA LEU A 348 17.40 -24.76 -2.76
C LEU A 348 17.24 -25.69 -3.96
N MET A 349 16.92 -25.15 -5.13
CA MET A 349 16.73 -25.95 -6.35
C MET A 349 18.05 -26.33 -7.02
N GLU A 350 19.14 -25.59 -6.75
CA GLU A 350 20.48 -26.07 -7.07
C GLU A 350 20.90 -27.22 -6.16
N GLU A 351 20.54 -27.20 -4.88
CA GLU A 351 20.84 -28.32 -3.97
C GLU A 351 19.91 -29.53 -4.22
N SER A 352 18.67 -29.28 -4.63
CA SER A 352 17.63 -30.30 -4.86
C SER A 352 17.07 -30.26 -6.29
N PRO A 353 17.91 -30.50 -7.33
CA PRO A 353 17.50 -30.33 -8.72
C PRO A 353 16.41 -31.34 -9.15
N ASN A 354 16.45 -32.57 -8.62
CA ASN A 354 15.42 -33.59 -8.89
C ASN A 354 14.03 -33.13 -8.41
N GLU A 355 13.94 -32.42 -7.29
CA GLU A 355 12.67 -31.89 -6.78
C GLU A 355 12.13 -30.74 -7.64
N ALA A 356 13.01 -29.87 -8.15
CA ALA A 356 12.63 -28.86 -9.15
C ALA A 356 11.97 -29.53 -10.37
N ILE A 357 12.55 -30.62 -10.88
CA ILE A 357 12.01 -31.36 -12.02
C ILE A 357 10.68 -32.04 -11.68
N LYS A 358 10.58 -32.78 -10.59
CA LYS A 358 9.33 -33.48 -10.21
C LYS A 358 8.17 -32.52 -9.99
N ASN A 359 8.43 -31.38 -9.34
CA ASN A 359 7.39 -30.43 -8.99
C ASN A 359 7.07 -29.47 -10.14
N ASN A 360 8.07 -28.78 -10.70
CA ASN A 360 7.82 -27.77 -11.71
C ASN A 360 7.45 -28.42 -13.05
N VAL A 361 8.33 -29.29 -13.57
CA VAL A 361 8.17 -29.89 -14.90
C VAL A 361 7.01 -30.88 -14.90
N PHE A 362 7.07 -31.93 -14.09
CA PHE A 362 6.06 -32.98 -14.11
C PHE A 362 4.76 -32.60 -13.40
N GLY A 363 4.78 -31.61 -12.49
CA GLY A 363 3.55 -31.00 -11.99
C GLY A 363 2.83 -30.20 -13.08
N THR A 364 3.56 -29.42 -13.88
CA THR A 364 3.00 -28.72 -15.04
C THR A 364 2.45 -29.71 -16.06
N TRP A 365 3.22 -30.75 -16.43
CA TRP A 365 2.78 -31.79 -17.37
C TRP A 365 1.44 -32.42 -16.94
N LYS A 366 1.33 -32.88 -15.69
CA LYS A 366 0.13 -33.54 -15.17
C LYS A 366 -1.07 -32.60 -15.16
N THR A 367 -0.87 -31.36 -14.69
CA THR A 367 -1.96 -30.37 -14.59
C THR A 367 -2.41 -29.90 -15.97
N GLY A 368 -1.46 -29.66 -16.88
CA GLY A 368 -1.74 -29.26 -18.26
C GLY A 368 -2.46 -30.36 -19.04
N LEU A 369 -2.02 -31.61 -18.92
CA LEU A 369 -2.69 -32.75 -19.57
C LEU A 369 -4.10 -32.98 -19.00
N ALA A 370 -4.30 -32.82 -17.69
CA ALA A 370 -5.63 -32.91 -17.09
C ALA A 370 -6.56 -31.80 -17.61
N ALA A 371 -6.06 -30.56 -17.74
CA ALA A 371 -6.81 -29.45 -18.34
C ALA A 371 -7.18 -29.72 -19.80
N ALA A 372 -6.23 -30.21 -20.58
CA ALA A 372 -6.43 -30.58 -21.98
C ALA A 372 -7.52 -31.64 -22.14
N THR A 373 -7.38 -32.75 -21.41
CA THR A 373 -8.28 -33.90 -21.50
C THR A 373 -9.67 -33.65 -20.89
N SER A 374 -9.79 -32.71 -19.94
CA SER A 374 -11.09 -32.30 -19.39
C SER A 374 -11.84 -31.29 -20.24
N GLY A 375 -11.20 -30.73 -21.27
CA GLY A 375 -11.76 -29.69 -22.14
C GLY A 375 -11.76 -28.30 -21.49
N ALA A 376 -10.74 -27.97 -20.69
CA ALA A 376 -10.58 -26.60 -20.19
C ALA A 376 -10.39 -25.66 -21.38
N ARG A 377 -10.93 -24.44 -21.30
CA ARG A 377 -10.79 -23.46 -22.39
C ARG A 377 -9.39 -22.87 -22.42
N ARG A 378 -8.86 -22.53 -21.25
CA ARG A 378 -7.58 -21.81 -21.15
C ARG A 378 -6.75 -22.26 -19.97
N PHE A 379 -5.44 -22.37 -20.21
CA PHE A 379 -4.44 -22.69 -19.21
C PHE A 379 -3.34 -21.62 -19.23
N VAL A 380 -3.21 -20.88 -18.13
CA VAL A 380 -2.23 -19.80 -17.97
C VAL A 380 -1.13 -20.26 -17.01
N LEU A 381 0.07 -20.47 -17.53
CA LEU A 381 1.27 -20.78 -16.77
C LEU A 381 1.93 -19.51 -16.24
N ILE A 382 2.14 -19.44 -14.93
CA ILE A 382 3.01 -18.41 -14.35
C ILE A 382 4.47 -18.81 -14.60
N SER A 383 5.19 -18.01 -15.39
CA SER A 383 6.61 -18.18 -15.69
C SER A 383 7.44 -17.05 -15.08
N THR A 384 8.72 -16.96 -15.44
CA THR A 384 9.70 -16.05 -14.84
C THR A 384 10.75 -15.63 -15.86
N ASP A 385 11.30 -14.43 -15.69
CA ASP A 385 12.52 -13.96 -16.36
C ASP A 385 13.68 -14.97 -16.30
N LYS A 386 13.81 -15.75 -15.22
CA LYS A 386 14.86 -16.78 -15.05
C LYS A 386 14.76 -17.96 -16.03
N ALA A 387 13.64 -18.09 -16.75
CA ALA A 387 13.51 -19.05 -17.84
C ALA A 387 14.25 -18.62 -19.12
N VAL A 388 14.67 -17.34 -19.19
CA VAL A 388 15.43 -16.76 -20.29
C VAL A 388 16.92 -16.98 -20.06
N ASN A 389 17.59 -17.62 -21.04
CA ASN A 389 19.00 -18.00 -20.99
C ASN A 389 19.41 -18.55 -19.61
N PRO A 390 18.75 -19.61 -19.12
CA PRO A 390 18.82 -19.98 -17.72
C PRO A 390 20.26 -20.33 -17.31
N THR A 391 20.66 -19.91 -16.11
CA THR A 391 21.96 -20.25 -15.49
C THR A 391 21.82 -21.15 -14.27
N ASN A 392 20.57 -21.49 -13.91
CA ASN A 392 20.21 -22.34 -12.79
C ASN A 392 19.09 -23.33 -13.17
N VAL A 393 19.02 -24.46 -12.45
CA VAL A 393 18.06 -25.55 -12.67
C VAL A 393 16.63 -25.08 -12.46
N MET A 394 16.39 -24.15 -11.52
CA MET A 394 15.05 -23.60 -11.30
C MET A 394 14.52 -22.92 -12.56
N GLY A 395 15.29 -22.00 -13.14
CA GLY A 395 14.98 -21.32 -14.39
C GLY A 395 14.84 -22.29 -15.57
N ALA A 396 15.78 -23.22 -15.71
CA ALA A 396 15.73 -24.24 -16.76
C ALA A 396 14.49 -25.14 -16.63
N SER A 397 14.07 -25.51 -15.42
CA SER A 397 12.84 -26.27 -15.19
C SER A 397 11.60 -25.50 -15.65
N LYS A 398 11.55 -24.18 -15.42
CA LYS A 398 10.46 -23.32 -15.90
C LYS A 398 10.49 -23.16 -17.41
N ARG A 399 11.66 -23.14 -18.03
CA ARG A 399 11.79 -23.19 -19.48
C ARG A 399 11.21 -24.48 -20.07
N ILE A 400 11.48 -25.63 -19.46
CA ILE A 400 10.86 -26.91 -19.87
C ILE A 400 9.32 -26.84 -19.70
N CYS A 401 8.81 -26.18 -18.65
CA CYS A 401 7.36 -25.98 -18.47
C CYS A 401 6.74 -25.19 -19.65
N GLU A 402 7.42 -24.16 -20.15
CA GLU A 402 6.99 -23.40 -21.33
C GLU A 402 6.95 -24.30 -22.58
N MET A 403 7.98 -25.11 -22.80
CA MET A 403 8.02 -26.07 -23.92
C MET A 403 6.88 -27.11 -23.84
N ILE A 404 6.56 -27.58 -22.63
CA ILE A 404 5.44 -28.51 -22.40
C ILE A 404 4.13 -27.87 -22.83
N ILE A 405 3.81 -26.67 -22.32
CA ILE A 405 2.51 -26.06 -22.59
C ILE A 405 2.37 -25.64 -24.07
N GLN A 406 3.47 -25.24 -24.72
CA GLN A 406 3.49 -24.96 -26.15
C GLN A 406 3.22 -26.22 -26.98
N THR A 407 3.78 -27.35 -26.55
CA THR A 407 3.50 -28.64 -27.18
C THR A 407 2.03 -29.01 -26.99
N LEU A 408 1.49 -28.92 -25.77
CA LEU A 408 0.08 -29.22 -25.51
C LEU A 408 -0.87 -28.33 -26.32
N ASN A 409 -0.55 -27.04 -26.52
CA ASN A 409 -1.33 -26.14 -27.37
C ASN A 409 -1.48 -26.62 -28.82
N ARG A 410 -0.48 -27.32 -29.36
CA ARG A 410 -0.50 -27.81 -30.75
C ARG A 410 -1.37 -29.06 -30.91
N HIS A 411 -1.59 -29.80 -29.82
CA HIS A 411 -2.25 -31.12 -29.84
C HIS A 411 -3.67 -31.11 -29.27
N TYR A 412 -4.09 -30.03 -28.60
CA TYR A 412 -5.37 -29.95 -27.91
C TYR A 412 -6.04 -28.60 -28.16
N ASP A 413 -7.38 -28.56 -28.05
CA ASP A 413 -8.18 -27.35 -28.23
C ASP A 413 -8.04 -26.34 -27.07
N THR A 414 -7.50 -26.77 -25.93
CA THR A 414 -7.22 -25.87 -24.80
C THR A 414 -6.14 -24.87 -25.20
N GLU A 415 -6.42 -23.58 -25.01
CA GLU A 415 -5.47 -22.52 -25.26
C GLU A 415 -4.46 -22.46 -24.10
N PHE A 416 -3.20 -22.81 -24.38
CA PHE A 416 -2.12 -22.74 -23.40
C PHE A 416 -1.25 -21.51 -23.63
N VAL A 417 -1.02 -20.75 -22.57
CA VAL A 417 -0.14 -19.58 -22.59
C VAL A 417 0.75 -19.51 -21.36
N ALA A 418 1.92 -18.88 -21.50
CA ALA A 418 2.78 -18.54 -20.38
C ALA A 418 2.88 -17.02 -20.21
N VAL A 419 3.05 -16.55 -18.98
CA VAL A 419 3.34 -15.15 -18.70
C VAL A 419 4.65 -15.05 -17.91
N ARG A 420 5.66 -14.39 -18.47
CA ARG A 420 6.93 -14.10 -17.83
C ARG A 420 6.92 -12.70 -17.22
N PHE A 421 7.42 -12.62 -16.00
CA PHE A 421 7.73 -11.36 -15.34
C PHE A 421 8.90 -11.56 -14.39
N GLY A 422 9.47 -10.44 -13.94
CA GLY A 422 10.62 -10.41 -13.05
C GLY A 422 10.23 -10.57 -11.59
N ASN A 423 11.00 -9.91 -10.71
CA ASN A 423 10.76 -10.00 -9.28
C ASN A 423 9.48 -9.24 -8.88
N VAL A 424 8.83 -9.73 -7.84
CA VAL A 424 7.64 -9.12 -7.28
C VAL A 424 7.88 -8.74 -5.82
N LEU A 425 7.54 -7.51 -5.49
CA LEU A 425 7.79 -6.89 -4.18
C LEU A 425 7.05 -7.63 -3.07
N GLY A 426 7.67 -7.72 -1.90
CA GLY A 426 7.07 -8.34 -0.71
C GLY A 426 6.76 -9.83 -0.83
N SER A 427 7.15 -10.52 -1.91
CA SER A 427 6.84 -11.96 -2.05
C SER A 427 7.58 -12.81 -1.01
N ASN A 428 6.97 -13.92 -0.60
CA ASN A 428 7.50 -14.80 0.46
C ASN A 428 8.93 -15.24 0.15
N GLY A 429 9.82 -15.11 1.13
CA GLY A 429 11.23 -15.48 1.03
C GLY A 429 12.03 -14.66 0.01
N SER A 430 11.59 -13.45 -0.34
CA SER A 430 12.35 -12.51 -1.17
C SER A 430 13.33 -11.66 -0.34
N VAL A 431 14.12 -10.82 -1.04
CA VAL A 431 15.19 -10.03 -0.44
C VAL A 431 14.68 -8.95 0.54
N ILE A 432 13.51 -8.36 0.29
CA ILE A 432 12.96 -7.28 1.13
C ILE A 432 12.58 -7.80 2.54
N PRO A 433 11.80 -8.89 2.70
CA PRO A 433 11.57 -9.49 4.01
C PRO A 433 12.86 -9.88 4.74
N LEU A 434 13.87 -10.36 4.01
CA LEU A 434 15.18 -10.68 4.58
C LEU A 434 15.87 -9.44 5.14
N PHE A 435 15.92 -8.35 4.37
CA PHE A 435 16.51 -7.08 4.82
C PHE A 435 15.76 -6.49 6.00
N LYS A 436 14.41 -6.46 5.97
CA LYS A 436 13.60 -6.00 7.11
C LYS A 436 13.92 -6.82 8.38
N LYS A 437 14.07 -8.13 8.26
CA LYS A 437 14.45 -9.01 9.37
C LYS A 437 15.86 -8.71 9.88
N GLN A 438 16.85 -8.61 8.97
CA GLN A 438 18.23 -8.30 9.32
C GLN A 438 18.35 -6.95 10.02
N ILE A 439 17.63 -5.93 9.54
CA ILE A 439 17.57 -4.60 10.15
C ILE A 439 16.97 -4.68 11.56
N ALA A 440 15.85 -5.40 11.72
CA ALA A 440 15.22 -5.59 13.03
C ALA A 440 16.13 -6.34 14.03
N GLU A 441 17.03 -7.20 13.53
CA GLU A 441 18.04 -7.93 14.32
C GLU A 441 19.32 -7.10 14.60
N GLY A 442 19.42 -5.88 14.05
CA GLY A 442 20.57 -4.98 14.24
C GLY A 442 21.66 -5.06 13.16
N GLY A 443 21.41 -5.78 12.07
CA GLY A 443 22.35 -5.98 10.97
C GLY A 443 23.41 -7.06 11.22
N PRO A 444 24.37 -7.24 10.30
CA PRO A 444 24.50 -6.53 9.02
C PRO A 444 23.43 -6.96 8.00
N VAL A 445 23.15 -6.07 7.04
CA VAL A 445 22.34 -6.41 5.86
C VAL A 445 23.24 -7.06 4.81
N THR A 446 22.84 -8.21 4.27
CA THR A 446 23.70 -8.98 3.36
C THR A 446 23.31 -8.77 1.90
N VAL A 447 24.18 -8.14 1.12
CA VAL A 447 24.02 -7.98 -0.34
C VAL A 447 24.94 -8.96 -1.06
N THR A 448 24.52 -9.54 -2.19
CA THR A 448 25.35 -10.54 -2.90
C THR A 448 26.46 -9.90 -3.72
N ASP A 449 26.15 -8.92 -4.57
CA ASP A 449 27.14 -8.14 -5.34
C ASP A 449 26.67 -6.68 -5.42
N PRO A 450 27.55 -5.67 -5.30
CA PRO A 450 27.17 -4.26 -5.38
C PRO A 450 26.55 -3.85 -6.72
N ARG A 451 26.82 -4.59 -7.79
CA ARG A 451 26.33 -4.30 -9.16
C ARG A 451 25.04 -5.04 -9.49
N ILE A 452 24.51 -5.87 -8.59
CA ILE A 452 23.35 -6.71 -8.88
C ILE A 452 22.09 -5.87 -9.02
N ILE A 453 21.39 -6.05 -10.14
CA ILE A 453 20.14 -5.35 -10.46
C ILE A 453 19.00 -6.33 -10.64
N ARG A 454 17.79 -5.93 -10.24
CA ARG A 454 16.57 -6.69 -10.47
C ARG A 454 15.45 -5.78 -10.91
N TYR A 455 14.54 -6.32 -11.71
CA TYR A 455 13.33 -5.65 -12.11
C TYR A 455 12.22 -5.96 -11.12
N PHE A 456 11.49 -4.95 -10.68
CA PHE A 456 10.44 -5.10 -9.68
C PHE A 456 9.10 -4.55 -10.17
N MET A 457 8.04 -5.21 -9.74
CA MET A 457 6.67 -4.68 -9.78
C MET A 457 5.92 -5.14 -8.53
N THR A 458 4.77 -4.54 -8.24
CA THR A 458 3.92 -5.00 -7.13
C THR A 458 3.19 -6.30 -7.48
N ILE A 459 2.76 -7.07 -6.47
CA ILE A 459 2.01 -8.31 -6.69
C ILE A 459 0.69 -8.02 -7.40
N GLN A 460 0.01 -6.95 -7.00
CA GLN A 460 -1.27 -6.55 -7.58
C GLN A 460 -1.13 -6.24 -9.08
N GLU A 461 -0.10 -5.48 -9.47
CA GLU A 461 0.18 -5.15 -10.87
C GLU A 461 0.53 -6.39 -11.70
N ALA A 462 1.42 -7.25 -11.17
CA ALA A 462 1.84 -8.47 -11.86
C ALA A 462 0.65 -9.36 -12.18
N VAL A 463 -0.20 -9.61 -11.17
CA VAL A 463 -1.39 -10.44 -11.33
C VAL A 463 -2.41 -9.81 -12.26
N SER A 464 -2.62 -8.49 -12.17
CA SER A 464 -3.56 -7.81 -13.06
C SER A 464 -3.15 -7.94 -14.53
N LEU A 465 -1.86 -7.77 -14.82
CA LEU A 465 -1.32 -7.98 -16.17
C LEU A 465 -1.36 -9.46 -16.60
N VAL A 466 -1.18 -10.41 -15.68
CA VAL A 466 -1.37 -11.85 -15.95
C VAL A 466 -2.82 -12.15 -16.34
N LEU A 467 -3.79 -11.58 -15.63
CA LEU A 467 -5.21 -11.75 -15.96
C LEU A 467 -5.52 -11.18 -17.34
N GLN A 468 -4.98 -10.00 -17.65
CA GLN A 468 -5.15 -9.34 -18.95
C GLN A 468 -4.46 -10.09 -20.10
N ALA A 469 -3.24 -10.59 -19.89
CA ALA A 469 -2.55 -11.47 -20.84
C ALA A 469 -3.37 -12.74 -21.10
N GLY A 470 -3.93 -13.30 -20.02
CA GLY A 470 -4.88 -14.39 -20.07
C GLY A 470 -6.09 -14.06 -20.95
N ALA A 471 -6.64 -12.85 -20.90
CA ALA A 471 -7.76 -12.43 -21.75
C ALA A 471 -7.38 -12.25 -23.24
N TYR A 472 -6.15 -11.81 -23.53
CA TYR A 472 -5.63 -11.61 -24.89
C TYR A 472 -5.18 -12.88 -25.61
N ALA A 473 -4.91 -13.94 -24.85
CA ALA A 473 -4.46 -15.24 -25.34
C ALA A 473 -5.34 -15.81 -26.46
N LYS A 474 -4.69 -16.35 -27.49
CA LYS A 474 -5.30 -17.18 -28.55
C LYS A 474 -4.69 -18.59 -28.62
N GLY A 475 -3.73 -18.90 -27.75
CA GLY A 475 -3.06 -20.17 -27.64
C GLY A 475 -1.64 -20.15 -28.23
N GLY A 476 -0.68 -20.65 -27.45
CA GLY A 476 0.72 -20.82 -27.83
C GLY A 476 1.62 -19.64 -27.50
N GLU A 477 1.07 -18.51 -27.08
CA GLU A 477 1.84 -17.30 -26.77
C GLU A 477 2.63 -17.43 -25.46
N ILE A 478 3.84 -16.85 -25.48
CA ILE A 478 4.59 -16.52 -24.27
C ILE A 478 4.53 -15.00 -24.11
N PHE A 479 3.74 -14.55 -23.14
CA PHE A 479 3.65 -13.14 -22.80
C PHE A 479 4.84 -12.72 -21.94
N VAL A 480 5.38 -11.54 -22.20
CA VAL A 480 6.44 -10.91 -21.41
C VAL A 480 5.94 -9.55 -20.94
N LEU A 481 5.94 -9.36 -19.61
CA LEU A 481 5.50 -8.11 -19.00
C LEU A 481 6.63 -7.09 -19.00
N ASP A 482 6.29 -5.83 -19.32
CA ASP A 482 7.22 -4.72 -19.12
C ASP A 482 7.37 -4.43 -17.62
N MET A 483 8.60 -4.58 -17.11
CA MET A 483 8.92 -4.40 -15.70
C MET A 483 9.39 -2.98 -15.35
N GLY A 484 9.53 -2.09 -16.33
CA GLY A 484 10.09 -0.76 -16.14
C GLY A 484 11.59 -0.77 -15.89
N LYS A 485 12.08 0.22 -15.14
CA LYS A 485 13.52 0.40 -14.89
C LYS A 485 14.04 -0.63 -13.87
N PRO A 486 15.26 -1.16 -14.06
CA PRO A 486 15.89 -2.03 -13.08
C PRO A 486 16.29 -1.25 -11.81
N VAL A 487 16.37 -1.96 -10.69
CA VAL A 487 16.73 -1.43 -9.37
C VAL A 487 17.99 -2.14 -8.87
N LYS A 488 18.98 -1.39 -8.41
CA LYS A 488 20.16 -1.95 -7.72
C LYS A 488 19.76 -2.45 -6.34
N ILE A 489 20.18 -3.68 -6.01
CA ILE A 489 19.86 -4.27 -4.70
C ILE A 489 20.63 -3.57 -3.57
N LEU A 490 21.80 -2.98 -3.87
CA LEU A 490 22.52 -2.14 -2.91
C LEU A 490 21.68 -0.91 -2.53
N ASP A 491 21.22 -0.13 -3.51
CA ASP A 491 20.37 1.03 -3.28
C ASP A 491 19.09 0.64 -2.52
N LEU A 492 18.50 -0.53 -2.83
CA LEU A 492 17.35 -1.07 -2.10
C LEU A 492 17.68 -1.34 -0.61
N ALA A 493 18.84 -1.91 -0.31
CA ALA A 493 19.31 -2.17 1.05
C ALA A 493 19.52 -0.86 1.82
N GLU A 494 20.26 0.08 1.24
CA GLU A 494 20.53 1.39 1.83
C GLU A 494 19.24 2.15 2.14
N ASN A 495 18.29 2.12 1.19
CA ASN A 495 16.99 2.76 1.35
C ASN A 495 16.17 2.14 2.48
N LEU A 496 16.18 0.81 2.63
CA LEU A 496 15.46 0.15 3.72
C LEU A 496 16.07 0.46 5.09
N ILE A 497 17.39 0.57 5.19
CA ILE A 497 18.09 0.97 6.41
C ILE A 497 17.67 2.41 6.79
N LYS A 498 17.77 3.35 5.84
CA LYS A 498 17.37 4.76 6.05
C LYS A 498 15.90 4.90 6.43
N LEU A 499 14.99 4.23 5.72
CA LEU A 499 13.55 4.25 6.04
C LEU A 499 13.22 3.67 7.42
N SER A 500 14.06 2.77 7.92
CA SER A 500 13.92 2.19 9.26
C SER A 500 14.46 3.11 10.37
N GLY A 501 14.95 4.31 10.02
CA GLY A 501 15.49 5.29 10.96
C GLY A 501 16.95 5.05 11.36
N TYR A 502 17.68 4.21 10.61
CA TYR A 502 19.08 3.90 10.87
C TYR A 502 20.01 4.52 9.82
N LYS A 503 21.23 4.84 10.22
CA LYS A 503 22.29 5.29 9.32
C LYS A 503 23.09 4.11 8.75
N VAL A 504 23.21 4.09 7.43
CA VAL A 504 24.04 3.11 6.71
C VAL A 504 25.51 3.28 7.10
N GLY A 505 26.16 2.19 7.49
CA GLY A 505 27.59 2.17 7.83
C GLY A 505 27.94 2.74 9.21
N GLU A 506 27.01 3.35 9.93
CA GLU A 506 27.15 3.73 11.34
C GLU A 506 26.34 2.79 12.22
N ASP A 507 25.02 2.76 12.05
CA ASP A 507 24.12 1.94 12.85
C ASP A 507 24.00 0.52 12.30
N ILE A 508 23.95 0.38 10.97
CA ILE A 508 23.80 -0.91 10.28
C ILE A 508 24.81 -1.01 9.14
N GLN A 509 25.65 -2.05 9.20
CA GLN A 509 26.62 -2.37 8.15
C GLN A 509 25.97 -3.13 6.99
N ILE A 510 26.52 -2.97 5.78
CA ILE A 510 26.21 -3.80 4.61
C ILE A 510 27.39 -4.72 4.32
N GLU A 511 27.15 -6.03 4.29
CA GLU A 511 28.17 -7.03 3.97
C GLU A 511 27.93 -7.64 2.59
N PHE A 512 28.99 -7.71 1.79
CA PHE A 512 28.97 -8.36 0.47
C PHE A 512 29.32 -9.85 0.60
N THR A 513 28.36 -10.70 0.26
CA THR A 513 28.46 -12.16 0.43
C THR A 513 28.93 -12.91 -0.81
N GLY A 514 29.02 -12.23 -1.96
CA GLY A 514 29.32 -12.82 -3.26
C GLY A 514 28.07 -13.39 -3.95
N LEU A 515 28.18 -13.60 -5.27
CA LEU A 515 27.12 -14.22 -6.05
C LEU A 515 26.98 -15.70 -5.70
N ARG A 516 25.74 -16.15 -5.56
CA ARG A 516 25.44 -17.56 -5.31
C ARG A 516 25.52 -18.37 -6.61
N PRO A 517 25.75 -19.70 -6.54
CA PRO A 517 25.74 -20.55 -7.72
C PRO A 517 24.45 -20.38 -8.55
N GLY A 518 24.62 -20.11 -9.85
CA GLY A 518 23.53 -19.94 -10.80
C GLY A 518 22.79 -18.60 -10.74
N GLU A 519 23.20 -17.68 -9.86
CA GLU A 519 22.66 -16.32 -9.76
C GLU A 519 23.28 -15.38 -10.80
N LYS A 520 22.45 -14.61 -11.51
CA LYS A 520 22.89 -13.61 -12.48
C LYS A 520 23.09 -12.22 -11.85
N LEU A 521 24.00 -11.43 -12.41
CA LEU A 521 24.14 -10.00 -12.07
C LEU A 521 22.92 -9.18 -12.51
N TYR A 522 22.43 -9.43 -13.72
CA TYR A 522 21.20 -8.86 -14.27
C TYR A 522 20.37 -9.98 -14.89
N GLU A 523 19.04 -9.81 -14.84
CA GLU A 523 18.11 -10.73 -15.48
C GLU A 523 17.79 -10.22 -16.89
N GLU A 524 17.62 -11.14 -17.83
CA GLU A 524 17.20 -10.84 -19.20
C GLU A 524 15.69 -11.06 -19.29
N MET A 525 14.98 -10.16 -19.98
CA MET A 525 13.54 -10.31 -20.15
C MET A 525 13.17 -11.22 -21.32
N LEU A 526 14.04 -11.33 -22.34
CA LEU A 526 13.81 -12.04 -23.61
C LEU A 526 15.09 -12.64 -24.16
N MET A 527 14.95 -13.70 -24.97
CA MET A 527 16.04 -14.24 -25.79
C MET A 527 16.10 -13.50 -27.13
N ASP A 528 17.30 -13.36 -27.70
CA ASP A 528 17.51 -12.75 -29.03
C ASP A 528 16.69 -13.44 -30.14
N GLU A 529 16.42 -14.74 -29.98
CA GLU A 529 15.72 -15.59 -30.95
C GLU A 529 14.18 -15.43 -30.91
N GLU A 530 13.62 -14.96 -29.79
CA GLU A 530 12.17 -14.90 -29.58
C GLU A 530 11.54 -13.63 -30.19
N GLY A 531 12.30 -12.53 -30.26
CA GLY A 531 11.76 -11.22 -30.68
C GLY A 531 10.56 -10.74 -29.83
N LEU A 532 9.99 -9.59 -30.19
CA LEU A 532 8.85 -9.00 -29.48
C LEU A 532 7.77 -8.57 -30.46
N GLN A 533 6.53 -8.97 -30.20
CA GLN A 533 5.34 -8.41 -30.83
C GLN A 533 4.58 -7.58 -29.79
N GLU A 534 4.19 -6.36 -30.16
CA GLU A 534 3.36 -5.52 -29.30
C GLU A 534 1.93 -6.05 -29.22
N THR A 535 1.30 -5.92 -28.05
CA THR A 535 -0.15 -6.11 -27.89
C THR A 535 -0.85 -4.76 -27.81
N ALA A 536 -2.18 -4.77 -27.72
CA ALA A 536 -2.95 -3.55 -27.46
C ALA A 536 -2.56 -2.86 -26.14
N ASN A 537 -2.03 -3.62 -25.17
CA ASN A 537 -1.41 -3.06 -23.97
C ASN A 537 0.11 -3.01 -24.15
N ARG A 538 0.70 -1.81 -24.11
CA ARG A 538 2.15 -1.60 -24.24
C ARG A 538 3.00 -2.23 -23.14
N LEU A 539 2.37 -2.69 -22.06
CA LEU A 539 3.02 -3.37 -20.95
C LEU A 539 3.02 -4.90 -21.10
N ILE A 540 2.40 -5.41 -22.16
CA ILE A 540 2.32 -6.84 -22.45
C ILE A 540 2.83 -7.03 -23.88
N HIS A 541 3.86 -7.85 -24.02
CA HIS A 541 4.40 -8.23 -25.31
C HIS A 541 4.31 -9.74 -25.51
N ILE A 542 4.36 -10.19 -26.77
CA ILE A 542 4.35 -11.61 -27.12
C ILE A 542 5.73 -11.98 -27.69
N GLY A 543 6.39 -12.95 -27.05
CA GLY A 543 7.57 -13.60 -27.59
C GLY A 543 7.19 -14.71 -28.58
N LYS A 544 7.98 -14.87 -29.65
CA LYS A 544 7.73 -15.94 -30.63
C LYS A 544 8.02 -17.31 -29.99
N PRO A 545 7.17 -18.31 -30.22
CA PRO A 545 7.48 -19.69 -29.85
C PRO A 545 8.78 -20.17 -30.50
N ILE A 546 9.60 -20.89 -29.75
CA ILE A 546 10.78 -21.55 -30.30
C ILE A 546 10.36 -22.88 -30.94
N GLU A 547 10.83 -23.12 -32.16
CA GLU A 547 10.65 -24.41 -32.82
C GLU A 547 11.67 -25.43 -32.30
N PHE A 548 11.19 -26.61 -31.93
CA PHE A 548 12.01 -27.74 -31.51
C PHE A 548 11.37 -29.05 -31.97
N ASP A 549 12.18 -30.11 -32.08
CA ASP A 549 11.72 -31.43 -32.47
C ASP A 549 10.96 -32.09 -31.30
N GLU A 550 9.65 -32.27 -31.46
CA GLU A 550 8.77 -32.82 -30.44
C GLU A 550 9.08 -34.28 -30.10
N MET A 551 9.48 -35.10 -31.08
CA MET A 551 9.81 -36.51 -30.82
C MET A 551 11.07 -36.63 -29.95
N VAL A 552 12.08 -35.81 -30.25
CA VAL A 552 13.29 -35.71 -29.43
C VAL A 552 12.92 -35.21 -28.04
N PHE A 553 12.11 -34.15 -27.95
CA PHE A 553 11.67 -33.57 -26.69
C PHE A 553 10.93 -34.58 -25.80
N PHE A 554 9.96 -35.34 -26.33
CA PHE A 554 9.24 -36.34 -25.54
C PHE A 554 10.14 -37.46 -25.03
N ARG A 555 11.09 -37.94 -25.85
CA ARG A 555 12.05 -38.96 -25.42
C ARG A 555 12.94 -38.44 -24.29
N GLU A 556 13.45 -37.23 -24.42
CA GLU A 556 14.29 -36.60 -23.39
C GLU A 556 13.49 -36.28 -22.12
N LEU A 557 12.21 -35.92 -22.25
CA LEU A 557 11.32 -35.70 -21.11
C LEU A 557 11.05 -37.00 -20.36
N GLU A 558 10.90 -38.14 -21.04
CA GLU A 558 10.77 -39.44 -20.39
C GLU A 558 12.07 -39.86 -19.68
N GLU A 559 13.22 -39.69 -20.34
CA GLU A 559 14.55 -39.89 -19.71
C GLU A 559 14.69 -39.03 -18.43
N LEU A 560 14.27 -37.77 -18.50
CA LEU A 560 14.28 -36.83 -17.37
C LEU A 560 13.33 -37.27 -16.25
N ASN A 561 12.16 -37.83 -16.57
CA ASN A 561 11.18 -38.33 -15.60
C ASN A 561 11.78 -39.47 -14.78
N GLU A 562 12.31 -40.48 -15.44
CA GLU A 562 12.91 -41.64 -14.80
C GLU A 562 14.15 -41.25 -13.99
N ALA A 563 15.02 -40.40 -14.54
CA ALA A 563 16.18 -39.89 -13.82
C ALA A 563 15.78 -39.12 -12.55
N SER A 564 14.72 -38.30 -12.61
CA SER A 564 14.27 -37.55 -11.45
C SER A 564 13.72 -38.45 -10.34
N LYS A 565 12.97 -39.51 -10.69
CA LYS A 565 12.46 -40.51 -9.72
C LYS A 565 13.57 -41.33 -9.09
N ALA A 566 14.63 -41.60 -9.85
CA ALA A 566 15.80 -42.34 -9.39
C ALA A 566 16.79 -41.50 -8.57
N GLU A 567 16.49 -40.22 -8.30
CA GLU A 567 17.40 -39.27 -7.63
C GLU A 567 18.76 -39.17 -8.32
N SER A 568 18.77 -39.18 -9.66
CA SER A 568 20.00 -39.17 -10.44
C SER A 568 20.85 -37.92 -10.15
N SER A 569 22.15 -38.12 -9.98
CA SER A 569 23.13 -37.03 -9.88
C SER A 569 23.35 -36.30 -11.21
N GLY A 570 23.08 -36.96 -12.34
CA GLY A 570 23.23 -36.45 -13.70
C GLY A 570 22.02 -35.65 -14.22
N ILE A 571 21.07 -35.28 -13.37
CA ILE A 571 19.84 -34.60 -13.79
C ILE A 571 20.11 -33.27 -14.51
N ARG A 572 21.18 -32.55 -14.14
CA ARG A 572 21.57 -31.28 -14.77
C ARG A 572 21.98 -31.47 -16.23
N ASP A 573 22.67 -32.55 -16.54
CA ASP A 573 23.12 -32.84 -17.90
C ASP A 573 21.92 -33.14 -18.81
N LEU A 574 20.91 -33.84 -18.28
CA LEU A 574 19.64 -34.09 -18.98
C LEU A 574 18.85 -32.79 -19.19
N VAL A 575 18.82 -31.90 -18.19
CA VAL A 575 18.20 -30.57 -18.33
C VAL A 575 18.92 -29.75 -19.41
N GLN A 576 20.25 -29.81 -19.48
CA GLN A 576 21.05 -29.12 -20.48
C GLN A 576 20.85 -29.68 -21.90
N LYS A 577 20.61 -30.99 -22.01
CA LYS A 577 20.27 -31.65 -23.29
C LYS A 577 18.96 -31.10 -23.87
N ILE A 578 17.95 -30.92 -23.02
CA ILE A 578 16.62 -30.38 -23.40
C ILE A 578 16.69 -28.87 -23.64
N VAL A 579 17.26 -28.12 -22.69
CA VAL A 579 17.34 -26.66 -22.74
C VAL A 579 18.74 -26.25 -23.18
N LYS A 580 18.94 -26.12 -24.49
CA LYS A 580 20.27 -25.81 -25.06
C LYS A 580 20.86 -24.48 -24.61
N THR A 581 20.01 -23.51 -24.24
CA THR A 581 20.39 -22.21 -23.68
C THR A 581 20.67 -22.25 -22.18
N TYR A 582 20.57 -23.43 -21.53
CA TYR A 582 20.95 -23.62 -20.14
C TYR A 582 22.47 -23.70 -20.02
N HIS A 583 23.04 -22.67 -19.40
CA HIS A 583 24.46 -22.58 -19.12
C HIS A 583 24.68 -22.59 -17.60
N PRO A 584 24.78 -23.79 -16.97
CA PRO A 584 25.01 -23.87 -15.53
C PRO A 584 26.27 -23.10 -15.14
N ALA A 585 26.16 -22.26 -14.12
CA ALA A 585 27.33 -21.59 -13.56
C ALA A 585 28.33 -22.66 -13.09
N LYS A 586 29.54 -22.69 -13.67
CA LYS A 586 30.60 -23.61 -13.24
C LYS A 586 30.91 -23.32 -11.76
N GLN A 587 30.92 -24.36 -10.92
CA GLN A 587 31.44 -24.24 -9.55
C GLN A 587 32.86 -23.66 -9.60
N GLY A 588 33.03 -22.42 -9.11
CA GLY A 588 34.36 -21.85 -8.84
C GLY A 588 35.00 -20.91 -9.88
N ARG A 589 34.26 -20.25 -10.78
CA ARG A 589 34.81 -19.09 -11.54
C ARG A 589 34.00 -17.82 -11.35
N THR A 590 34.54 -16.92 -10.53
CA THR A 590 34.20 -15.50 -10.47
C THR A 590 34.80 -14.79 -11.68
N ASP A 591 34.17 -14.89 -12.85
CA ASP A 591 34.53 -14.00 -13.97
C ASP A 591 33.94 -12.60 -13.68
N LEU A 592 34.81 -11.71 -13.22
CA LEU A 592 34.54 -10.32 -12.86
C LEU A 592 34.39 -9.38 -14.07
N SER A 593 34.31 -9.87 -15.31
CA SER A 593 34.48 -9.08 -16.53
C SER A 593 33.19 -8.68 -17.27
N GLY A 594 31.99 -8.93 -16.72
CA GLY A 594 30.75 -8.40 -17.30
C GLY A 594 30.58 -6.92 -16.99
N ALA A 595 30.85 -6.04 -17.96
CA ALA A 595 30.46 -4.64 -17.87
C ALA A 595 28.92 -4.55 -17.73
N VAL A 596 28.46 -3.77 -16.76
CA VAL A 596 27.06 -3.36 -16.65
C VAL A 596 26.81 -2.43 -17.85
N PRO A 597 25.75 -2.60 -18.65
CA PRO A 597 25.42 -1.61 -19.67
C PRO A 597 25.18 -0.26 -18.97
N ASP A 598 25.83 0.81 -19.42
CA ASP A 598 25.55 2.17 -18.94
C ASP A 598 24.05 2.49 -19.07
N GLU A 599 23.55 3.45 -18.30
CA GLU A 599 22.13 3.86 -18.26
C GLU A 599 21.53 4.19 -19.65
N GLU A 600 22.35 4.39 -20.68
CA GLU A 600 21.94 4.61 -22.08
C GLU A 600 21.80 3.32 -22.92
N GLY A 601 22.25 2.17 -22.44
CA GLY A 601 22.27 0.89 -23.16
C GLY A 601 21.01 0.03 -23.01
N VAL A 602 20.15 0.32 -22.04
CA VAL A 602 18.87 -0.37 -21.84
C VAL A 602 17.76 0.49 -22.47
N ARG A 603 17.62 0.40 -23.79
CA ARG A 603 16.50 1.06 -24.48
C ARG A 603 15.20 0.30 -24.15
N PRO A 604 14.13 0.99 -23.70
CA PRO A 604 12.83 0.37 -23.50
C PRO A 604 12.34 -0.28 -24.81
N ALA A 605 11.61 -1.39 -24.67
CA ALA A 605 11.21 -2.31 -25.75
C ALA A 605 10.51 -1.67 -26.97
N GLY A 606 10.07 -0.41 -26.88
CA GLY A 606 9.40 0.34 -27.95
C GLY A 606 10.30 1.18 -28.88
N GLN A 607 11.63 1.19 -28.73
CA GLN A 607 12.52 2.00 -29.59
C GLN A 607 13.22 1.24 -30.74
N LEU A 608 13.06 -0.08 -30.83
CA LEU A 608 13.81 -0.90 -31.79
C LEU A 608 13.40 -0.75 -33.26
N ASP A 609 12.28 -0.07 -33.59
CA ASP A 609 11.78 0.01 -34.98
C ASP A 609 11.87 1.39 -35.65
N ARG A 610 12.27 2.47 -34.97
CA ARG A 610 12.34 3.80 -35.60
C ARG A 610 13.65 4.09 -36.34
N GLU A 611 14.77 3.53 -35.88
CA GLU A 611 16.08 3.81 -36.50
C GLU A 611 16.37 2.96 -37.75
N ARG A 612 15.66 1.83 -37.95
CA ARG A 612 15.79 1.00 -39.16
C ARG A 612 14.93 1.43 -40.35
N LEU A 613 13.92 2.29 -40.13
CA LEU A 613 13.03 2.77 -41.19
C LEU A 613 13.36 4.18 -41.72
N ALA A 614 14.28 4.90 -41.07
CA ALA A 614 14.68 6.25 -41.50
C ALA A 614 15.93 6.31 -42.42
N GLY A 615 16.52 5.16 -42.76
CA GLY A 615 17.83 5.09 -43.45
C GLY A 615 17.84 4.56 -44.89
N SER A 616 16.70 4.23 -45.50
CA SER A 616 16.66 3.51 -46.80
C SER A 616 15.94 4.23 -47.94
N PHE A 617 15.83 5.56 -47.90
CA PHE A 617 15.22 6.34 -48.98
C PHE A 617 15.94 7.65 -49.33
N ILE A 618 17.27 7.72 -49.34
CA ILE A 618 17.98 8.82 -50.03
C ILE A 618 19.29 8.30 -50.66
N ASN A 619 19.41 8.53 -51.97
CA ASN A 619 20.57 8.36 -52.86
C ASN A 619 20.91 6.97 -53.37
N ARG A 620 20.57 6.74 -54.65
CA ARG A 620 21.53 6.37 -55.72
C ARG A 620 20.94 6.72 -57.09
N ASP A 621 21.43 7.82 -57.65
CA ASP A 621 21.94 7.82 -59.03
C ASP A 621 23.22 6.97 -59.09
#